data_AF-A0AAN9IKV1-F1
#
_entry.id   AF-A0AAN9IKV1-F1
#
_cell.length_a   1.000
_cell.length_b   1.000
_cell.length_c   1.000
_cell.angle_alpha   90.00
_cell.angle_beta   90.00
_cell.angle_gamma   90.00
#
_symmetry.space_group_name_H-M   'P 1'
#
loop_
_entity.id
_entity.type
_entity.pdbx_description
1 polymer ?
#
loop_
_entity_poly.entity_id
_entity_poly.type
_entity_poly.pdbx_seq_one_letter_code
_entity_poly.pdbx_strand_id
1 'polypeptide(L)'
;MSRAAETPAEAQARILTAVKNIVDCGFNAAIFDLALINQAGHTVDSFLKWIKPITSLQDKHDIGAVLCLGYTRGFWDFHPSCCLDIFCRFVAWLRSYEGKEVIDAMKKRRRLEKEAFGALTSEEEASIKLFKNQIADYSNACKGIEEKYKVMKSVAAESYEYYDLVELTNGTKPMAKNEAGMKKATEMFGNRFLERHKVQFIGDGDNRQMLVDYCRENVVRLRRVGEKYKADSLWSLLVACAGEQVMDEAPKFRFGVGDEVDSDGNSEEVPKGTKPRRFVKRKQPA
;
A
#
# COMPACT_ATOMS: atom_id res chain seq x y z
N MET A 1 29.96 -6.28 31.79
CA MET A 1 30.03 -7.72 31.53
C MET A 1 30.46 -7.91 30.08
N SER A 2 31.73 -8.28 29.85
CA SER A 2 32.25 -8.54 28.51
C SER A 2 31.54 -9.77 27.94
N ARG A 3 30.86 -9.66 26.80
CA ARG A 3 30.40 -10.83 26.04
C ARG A 3 31.63 -11.70 25.79
N ALA A 4 31.55 -12.99 26.12
CA ALA A 4 32.54 -13.96 25.68
C ALA A 4 32.73 -13.80 24.16
N ALA A 5 33.97 -13.82 23.68
CA ALA A 5 34.25 -13.72 22.26
C ALA A 5 33.55 -14.89 21.55
N GLU A 6 32.62 -14.57 20.66
CA GLU A 6 31.87 -15.55 19.87
C GLU A 6 32.84 -16.37 19.03
N THR A 7 32.70 -17.70 19.07
CA THR A 7 33.56 -18.57 18.28
C THR A 7 33.22 -18.46 16.79
N PRO A 8 34.17 -18.74 15.87
CA PRO A 8 33.89 -18.71 14.43
C PRO A 8 32.73 -19.63 14.01
N ALA A 9 32.56 -20.77 14.69
CA ALA A 9 31.46 -21.70 14.44
C ALA A 9 30.10 -21.13 14.87
N GLU A 10 30.02 -20.46 16.02
CA GLU A 10 28.81 -19.77 16.48
C GLU A 10 28.45 -18.61 15.54
N ALA A 11 29.44 -17.83 15.10
CA ALA A 11 29.28 -16.77 14.12
C ALA A 11 28.71 -17.28 12.79
N GLN A 12 29.27 -18.39 12.26
CA GLN A 12 28.77 -19.02 11.03
C GLN A 12 27.33 -19.52 11.20
N ALA A 13 27.01 -20.17 12.33
CA ALA A 13 25.66 -20.63 12.63
C ALA A 13 24.66 -19.47 12.71
N ARG A 14 25.07 -18.32 13.25
CA ARG A 14 24.24 -17.11 13.30
C ARG A 14 23.96 -16.56 11.91
N ILE A 15 24.97 -16.54 11.03
CA ILE A 15 24.80 -16.13 9.62
C ILE A 15 23.80 -17.06 8.93
N LEU A 16 24.03 -18.38 8.97
CA LEU A 16 23.18 -19.37 8.33
C LEU A 16 21.73 -19.33 8.84
N THR A 17 21.55 -19.08 10.14
CA THR A 17 20.22 -18.89 10.74
C THR A 17 19.53 -17.66 10.15
N ALA A 18 20.24 -16.54 10.01
CA ALA A 18 19.67 -15.31 9.47
C ALA A 18 19.35 -15.40 7.96
N VAL A 19 20.15 -16.13 7.20
CA VAL A 19 19.96 -16.32 5.75
C VAL A 19 19.13 -17.56 5.39
N LYS A 20 18.65 -18.32 6.39
CA LYS A 20 17.92 -19.58 6.17
C LYS A 20 16.81 -19.43 5.12
N ASN A 21 15.98 -18.39 5.23
CA ASN A 21 14.87 -18.20 4.30
C ASN A 21 15.34 -17.84 2.88
N ILE A 22 16.52 -17.23 2.73
CA ILE A 22 17.13 -16.92 1.43
C ILE A 22 17.66 -18.21 0.79
N VAL A 23 18.33 -19.05 1.59
CA VAL A 23 18.79 -20.39 1.17
C VAL A 23 17.60 -21.28 0.80
N ASP A 24 16.52 -21.26 1.58
CA ASP A 24 15.27 -21.98 1.32
C ASP A 24 14.56 -21.50 0.03
N CYS A 25 14.98 -20.38 -0.56
CA CYS A 25 14.54 -19.85 -1.85
C CYS A 25 15.51 -20.19 -3.01
N GLY A 26 16.50 -21.06 -2.77
CA GLY A 26 17.37 -21.62 -3.80
C GLY A 26 18.76 -20.99 -3.90
N PHE A 27 19.13 -20.10 -2.99
CA PHE A 27 20.52 -19.61 -2.90
C PHE A 27 21.44 -20.66 -2.33
N ASN A 28 22.66 -20.72 -2.85
CA ASN A 28 23.69 -21.60 -2.33
C ASN A 28 24.18 -21.10 -0.96
N ALA A 29 24.04 -21.92 0.09
CA ALA A 29 24.49 -21.56 1.44
C ALA A 29 25.99 -21.24 1.52
N ALA A 30 26.82 -21.80 0.63
CA ALA A 30 28.26 -21.60 0.61
C ALA A 30 28.68 -20.14 0.34
N ILE A 31 27.82 -19.31 -0.25
CA ILE A 31 28.13 -17.90 -0.48
C ILE A 31 28.06 -17.07 0.81
N PHE A 32 27.41 -17.59 1.85
CA PHE A 32 27.26 -16.95 3.16
C PHE A 32 28.27 -17.50 4.17
N ASP A 33 29.48 -17.82 3.68
CA ASP A 33 30.59 -18.25 4.52
C ASP A 33 31.24 -17.06 5.24
N LEU A 34 31.61 -17.27 6.50
CA LEU A 34 32.21 -16.26 7.36
C LEU A 34 33.51 -15.70 6.77
N ALA A 35 34.35 -16.53 6.14
CA ALA A 35 35.59 -16.08 5.54
C ALA A 35 35.31 -15.18 4.32
N LEU A 36 34.33 -15.53 3.49
CA LEU A 36 33.92 -14.70 2.34
C LEU A 36 33.33 -13.37 2.79
N ILE A 37 32.51 -13.36 3.85
CA ILE A 37 31.93 -12.14 4.41
C ILE A 37 33.02 -11.22 4.98
N ASN A 38 33.98 -11.77 5.72
CA ASN A 38 35.12 -11.01 6.23
C ASN A 38 36.01 -10.49 5.09
N GLN A 39 36.23 -11.29 4.04
CA GLN A 39 36.99 -10.87 2.85
C GLN A 39 36.29 -9.74 2.09
N ALA A 40 34.95 -9.72 2.09
CA ALA A 40 34.15 -8.62 1.55
C ALA A 40 34.16 -7.36 2.45
N GLY A 41 34.91 -7.36 3.56
CA GLY A 41 35.06 -6.20 4.45
C GLY A 41 33.93 -6.05 5.47
N HIS A 42 33.10 -7.08 5.65
CA HIS A 42 32.01 -7.06 6.61
C HIS A 42 32.33 -7.88 7.85
N THR A 43 32.10 -7.32 9.03
CA THR A 43 31.92 -8.12 10.25
C THR A 43 30.55 -8.79 10.23
N VAL A 44 30.37 -9.88 11.00
CA VAL A 44 29.08 -10.57 11.13
C VAL A 44 27.93 -9.60 11.43
N ASP A 45 28.09 -8.73 12.43
CA ASP A 45 27.04 -7.79 12.82
C ASP A 45 26.77 -6.74 11.74
N SER A 46 27.80 -6.29 11.04
CA SER A 46 27.63 -5.36 9.91
C SER A 46 26.88 -6.03 8.75
N PHE A 47 27.21 -7.29 8.45
CA PHE A 47 26.56 -8.08 7.41
C PHE A 47 25.09 -8.34 7.73
N LEU A 48 24.77 -8.75 8.97
CA LEU A 48 23.39 -8.96 9.42
C LEU A 48 22.54 -7.68 9.34
N LYS A 49 23.12 -6.53 9.68
CA LYS A 49 22.48 -5.22 9.49
C LYS A 49 22.34 -4.86 8.01
N TRP A 50 23.28 -5.31 7.18
CA TRP A 50 23.29 -5.06 5.74
C TRP A 50 22.12 -5.75 5.04
N ILE A 51 21.94 -7.06 5.29
CA ILE A 51 20.90 -7.91 4.68
C ILE A 51 19.50 -7.73 5.27
N LYS A 52 19.37 -6.87 6.30
CA LYS A 52 18.12 -6.57 7.00
C LYS A 52 16.92 -6.23 6.09
N PRO A 53 17.06 -5.51 4.95
CA PRO A 53 15.93 -5.28 4.06
C PRO A 53 15.21 -6.55 3.62
N ILE A 54 15.95 -7.64 3.41
CA ILE A 54 15.39 -8.95 3.02
C ILE A 54 14.96 -9.73 4.26
N THR A 55 15.83 -9.85 5.27
CA THR A 55 15.55 -10.70 6.45
C THR A 55 14.48 -10.14 7.38
N SER A 56 14.13 -8.84 7.26
CA SER A 56 13.00 -8.23 7.97
C SER A 56 11.64 -8.61 7.41
N LEU A 57 11.59 -9.21 6.21
CA LEU A 57 10.36 -9.73 5.63
C LEU A 57 10.00 -11.04 6.35
N GLN A 58 8.79 -11.11 6.88
CA GLN A 58 8.36 -12.26 7.71
C GLN A 58 7.89 -13.45 6.87
N ASP A 59 7.52 -13.23 5.61
CA ASP A 59 6.94 -14.26 4.75
C ASP A 59 7.94 -14.75 3.71
N LYS A 60 8.04 -16.07 3.59
CA LYS A 60 8.87 -16.74 2.60
C LYS A 60 8.47 -16.33 1.18
N HIS A 61 7.19 -16.10 0.93
CA HIS A 61 6.71 -15.62 -0.37
C HIS A 61 7.24 -14.22 -0.70
N ASP A 62 7.22 -13.29 0.27
CA ASP A 62 7.74 -11.93 0.09
C ASP A 62 9.26 -11.94 -0.16
N ILE A 63 9.99 -12.76 0.60
CA ILE A 63 11.43 -12.96 0.39
C ILE A 63 11.67 -13.50 -1.01
N GLY A 64 10.96 -14.54 -1.43
CA GLY A 64 11.07 -15.12 -2.77
C GLY A 64 10.80 -14.10 -3.87
N ALA A 65 9.73 -13.31 -3.75
CA ALA A 65 9.39 -12.27 -4.71
C ALA A 65 10.45 -11.15 -4.76
N VAL A 66 11.01 -10.74 -3.62
CA VAL A 66 12.14 -9.79 -3.61
C VAL A 66 13.37 -10.38 -4.27
N LEU A 67 13.70 -11.64 -4.03
CA LEU A 67 14.84 -12.29 -4.68
C LEU A 67 14.61 -12.45 -6.21
N CYS A 68 13.39 -12.76 -6.65
CA CYS A 68 13.06 -12.78 -8.07
C CYS A 68 13.30 -11.42 -8.76
N LEU A 69 13.16 -10.28 -8.05
CA LEU A 69 13.50 -8.97 -8.62
C LEU A 69 15.00 -8.85 -8.96
N GLY A 70 15.87 -9.53 -8.21
CA GLY A 70 17.30 -9.56 -8.53
C GLY A 70 17.56 -10.25 -9.87
N TYR A 71 16.82 -11.32 -10.16
CA TYR A 71 16.84 -11.97 -11.48
C TYR A 71 16.28 -11.04 -12.58
N THR A 72 15.09 -10.48 -12.37
CA THR A 72 14.44 -9.59 -13.36
C THR A 72 15.27 -8.34 -13.66
N ARG A 73 15.99 -7.80 -12.68
CA ARG A 73 16.90 -6.65 -12.85
C ARG A 73 18.31 -7.05 -13.31
N GLY A 74 18.58 -8.32 -13.58
CA GLY A 74 19.84 -8.78 -14.13
C GLY A 74 21.02 -8.74 -13.16
N PHE A 75 20.79 -8.80 -11.84
CA PHE A 75 21.88 -8.99 -10.88
C PHE A 75 22.50 -10.37 -11.03
N TRP A 76 21.69 -11.39 -11.30
CA TRP A 76 22.13 -12.76 -11.55
C TRP A 76 21.18 -13.46 -12.52
N ASP A 77 21.68 -14.50 -13.21
CA ASP A 77 20.85 -15.32 -14.10
C ASP A 77 20.11 -16.43 -13.34
N PHE A 78 20.72 -17.01 -12.30
CA PHE A 78 20.09 -18.06 -11.48
C PHE A 78 20.52 -17.94 -10.02
N HIS A 79 19.63 -18.24 -9.07
CA HIS A 79 19.97 -18.17 -7.63
C HIS A 79 21.20 -19.00 -7.23
N PRO A 80 21.39 -20.24 -7.73
CA PRO A 80 22.55 -21.05 -7.36
C PRO A 80 23.89 -20.53 -7.89
N SER A 81 23.90 -19.72 -8.96
CA SER A 81 25.11 -19.15 -9.55
C SER A 81 25.47 -17.77 -9.00
N CYS A 82 24.61 -17.18 -8.17
CA CYS A 82 24.88 -15.89 -7.54
C CYS A 82 26.04 -16.01 -6.55
N CYS A 83 27.00 -15.09 -6.61
CA CYS A 83 28.11 -15.00 -5.65
C CYS A 83 27.86 -13.89 -4.62
N LEU A 84 28.64 -13.88 -3.54
CA LEU A 84 28.45 -12.95 -2.43
C LEU A 84 28.54 -11.47 -2.87
N ASP A 85 29.48 -11.12 -3.75
CA ASP A 85 29.66 -9.73 -4.22
C ASP A 85 28.40 -9.22 -4.95
N ILE A 86 27.90 -10.02 -5.89
CA ILE A 86 26.68 -9.72 -6.64
C ILE A 86 25.48 -9.60 -5.68
N PHE A 87 25.35 -10.54 -4.74
CA PHE A 87 24.29 -10.51 -3.73
C PHE A 87 24.37 -9.23 -2.89
N CYS A 88 25.56 -8.83 -2.45
CA CYS A 88 25.77 -7.61 -1.68
C CYS A 88 25.43 -6.34 -2.48
N ARG A 89 25.70 -6.30 -3.79
CA ARG A 89 25.28 -5.21 -4.68
C ARG A 89 23.76 -5.12 -4.80
N PHE A 90 23.08 -6.26 -4.92
CA PHE A 90 21.62 -6.29 -4.90
C PHE A 90 21.06 -5.78 -3.58
N VAL A 91 21.62 -6.19 -2.45
CA VAL A 91 21.22 -5.69 -1.12
C VAL A 91 21.50 -4.19 -1.00
N ALA A 92 22.60 -3.68 -1.57
CA ALA A 92 22.89 -2.25 -1.61
C ALA A 92 21.84 -1.50 -2.44
N TRP A 93 21.41 -2.05 -3.58
CA TRP A 93 20.31 -1.49 -4.36
C TRP A 93 18.98 -1.51 -3.60
N LEU A 94 18.65 -2.57 -2.86
CA LEU A 94 17.44 -2.60 -2.01
C LEU A 94 17.43 -1.50 -0.94
N ARG A 95 18.60 -0.97 -0.55
CA ARG A 95 18.74 0.13 0.41
C ARG A 95 18.66 1.51 -0.25
N SER A 96 18.76 1.58 -1.58
CA SER A 96 18.55 2.81 -2.34
C SER A 96 17.10 3.29 -2.26
N TYR A 97 16.83 4.49 -2.77
CA TYR A 97 15.47 5.02 -2.84
C TYR A 97 14.54 4.11 -3.68
N GLU A 98 14.99 3.72 -4.87
CA GLU A 98 14.23 2.85 -5.78
C GLU A 98 13.94 1.48 -5.14
N GLY A 99 14.94 0.85 -4.52
CA GLY A 99 14.76 -0.44 -3.85
C GLY A 99 13.78 -0.37 -2.67
N LYS A 100 13.82 0.73 -1.90
CA LYS A 100 12.87 0.96 -0.81
C LYS A 100 11.44 1.12 -1.30
N GLU A 101 11.21 1.87 -2.39
CA GLU A 101 9.87 2.04 -2.97
C GLU A 101 9.27 0.69 -3.37
N VAL A 102 10.08 -0.21 -3.94
CA VAL A 102 9.60 -1.55 -4.32
C VAL A 102 9.22 -2.38 -3.09
N ILE A 103 10.05 -2.40 -2.04
CA ILE A 103 9.74 -3.10 -0.80
C ILE A 103 8.45 -2.55 -0.17
N ASP A 104 8.28 -1.23 -0.16
CA ASP A 104 7.11 -0.59 0.43
C ASP A 104 5.85 -0.84 -0.39
N ALA A 105 5.95 -0.86 -1.73
CA ALA A 105 4.87 -1.25 -2.62
C ALA A 105 4.43 -2.71 -2.38
N MET A 106 5.38 -3.63 -2.19
CA MET A 106 5.09 -5.04 -1.87
C MET A 106 4.39 -5.18 -0.51
N LYS A 107 4.90 -4.51 0.53
CA LYS A 107 4.26 -4.49 1.86
C LYS A 107 2.84 -3.94 1.78
N LYS A 108 2.64 -2.89 0.99
CA LYS A 108 1.32 -2.28 0.77
C LYS A 108 0.39 -3.26 0.05
N ARG A 109 0.83 -3.89 -1.05
CA ARG A 109 0.05 -4.91 -1.77
C ARG A 109 -0.39 -6.03 -0.83
N ARG A 110 0.51 -6.56 -0.01
CA ARG A 110 0.19 -7.63 0.94
C ARG A 110 -0.78 -7.18 2.04
N ARG A 111 -0.67 -5.94 2.52
CA ARG A 111 -1.66 -5.37 3.43
C ARG A 111 -3.04 -5.34 2.78
N LEU A 112 -3.12 -4.96 1.52
CA LEU A 112 -4.37 -4.98 0.75
C LEU A 112 -4.88 -6.41 0.57
N GLU A 113 -4.03 -7.39 0.27
CA GLU A 113 -4.42 -8.81 0.16
C GLU A 113 -4.97 -9.37 1.47
N LYS A 114 -4.37 -9.02 2.60
CA LYS A 114 -4.89 -9.40 3.92
C LYS A 114 -6.22 -8.73 4.24
N GLU A 115 -6.39 -7.48 3.84
CA GLU A 115 -7.63 -6.72 4.01
C GLU A 115 -8.75 -7.21 3.05
N ALA A 116 -8.38 -7.74 1.89
CA ALA A 116 -9.30 -8.29 0.88
C ALA A 116 -10.01 -9.59 1.30
N PHE A 117 -9.69 -10.14 2.49
CA PHE A 117 -10.36 -11.29 3.13
C PHE A 117 -10.63 -12.48 2.19
N GLY A 118 -9.74 -12.71 1.22
CA GLY A 118 -9.77 -13.87 0.31
C GLY A 118 -10.84 -13.87 -0.79
N ALA A 119 -11.70 -12.86 -0.87
CA ALA A 119 -12.77 -12.78 -1.88
C ALA A 119 -12.42 -11.90 -3.09
N LEU A 120 -11.41 -11.04 -2.95
CA LEU A 120 -10.99 -10.06 -3.94
C LEU A 120 -9.48 -10.13 -4.14
N THR A 121 -9.03 -9.92 -5.37
CA THR A 121 -7.63 -9.74 -5.73
C THR A 121 -7.09 -8.42 -5.17
N SER A 122 -5.75 -8.30 -5.07
CA SER A 122 -5.10 -7.07 -4.60
C SER A 122 -5.40 -5.86 -5.49
N GLU A 123 -5.60 -6.10 -6.79
CA GLU A 123 -5.99 -5.09 -7.77
C GLU A 123 -7.44 -4.63 -7.55
N GLU A 124 -8.36 -5.55 -7.26
CA GLU A 124 -9.76 -5.23 -6.95
C GLU A 124 -9.90 -4.44 -5.64
N GLU A 125 -9.15 -4.81 -4.59
CA GLU A 125 -9.16 -4.08 -3.33
C GLU A 125 -8.55 -2.67 -3.48
N ALA A 126 -7.47 -2.54 -4.26
CA ALA A 126 -6.90 -1.23 -4.60
C ALA A 126 -7.92 -0.36 -5.35
N SER A 127 -8.62 -0.95 -6.32
CA SER A 127 -9.66 -0.29 -7.12
C SER A 127 -10.84 0.15 -6.26
N ILE A 128 -11.29 -0.69 -5.31
CA ILE A 128 -12.35 -0.35 -4.36
C ILE A 128 -11.94 0.82 -3.47
N LYS A 129 -10.68 0.87 -3.01
CA LYS A 129 -10.18 2.00 -2.20
C LYS A 129 -10.07 3.28 -3.01
N LEU A 130 -9.64 3.18 -4.25
CA LEU A 130 -9.59 4.30 -5.20
C LEU A 130 -11.01 4.87 -5.40
N PHE A 131 -11.98 3.99 -5.60
CA PHE A 131 -13.39 4.34 -5.73
C PHE A 131 -13.99 4.90 -4.43
N LYS A 132 -13.59 4.40 -3.25
CA LYS A 132 -14.01 4.95 -1.94
C LYS A 132 -13.46 6.36 -1.71
N ASN A 133 -12.21 6.62 -2.08
CA ASN A 133 -11.62 7.97 -2.04
C ASN A 133 -12.32 8.92 -3.02
N GLN A 134 -12.60 8.46 -4.24
CA GLN A 134 -13.39 9.24 -5.19
C GLN A 134 -14.82 9.46 -4.72
N ILE A 135 -15.50 8.49 -4.10
CA ILE A 135 -16.83 8.71 -3.51
C ILE A 135 -16.76 9.69 -2.36
N ALA A 136 -15.69 9.68 -1.56
CA ALA A 136 -15.51 10.69 -0.52
C ALA A 136 -15.34 12.08 -1.14
N ASP A 137 -14.47 12.21 -2.15
CA ASP A 137 -14.22 13.48 -2.86
C ASP A 137 -15.45 13.95 -3.64
N TYR A 138 -16.16 13.04 -4.33
CA TYR A 138 -17.39 13.27 -5.07
C TYR A 138 -18.58 13.48 -4.14
N SER A 139 -18.67 12.84 -2.98
CA SER A 139 -19.72 13.13 -1.99
C SER A 139 -19.49 14.48 -1.31
N ASN A 140 -18.23 14.89 -1.17
CA ASN A 140 -17.86 16.23 -0.74
C ASN A 140 -18.16 17.28 -1.83
N ALA A 141 -18.01 16.93 -3.12
CA ALA A 141 -18.33 17.79 -4.26
C ALA A 141 -19.83 17.81 -4.64
N CYS A 142 -20.55 16.70 -4.47
CA CYS A 142 -21.94 16.46 -4.85
C CYS A 142 -22.87 16.43 -3.64
N LYS A 143 -22.89 17.56 -2.93
CA LYS A 143 -24.05 17.99 -2.14
C LYS A 143 -25.23 18.48 -3.01
N GLY A 144 -25.15 18.30 -4.33
CA GLY A 144 -26.26 18.30 -5.29
C GLY A 144 -25.82 17.48 -6.52
N ILE A 145 -26.61 16.73 -7.29
CA ILE A 145 -28.05 16.58 -7.51
C ILE A 145 -28.25 15.22 -8.26
N GLU A 146 -29.44 14.64 -8.14
CA GLU A 146 -30.13 13.60 -8.98
C GLU A 146 -29.48 12.27 -9.42
N GLU A 147 -28.18 12.15 -9.73
CA GLU A 147 -27.61 10.87 -10.23
C GLU A 147 -27.58 9.79 -9.12
N LYS A 148 -27.47 10.23 -7.84
CA LYS A 148 -27.59 9.39 -6.63
C LYS A 148 -28.92 8.62 -6.56
N TYR A 149 -30.00 9.12 -7.17
CA TYR A 149 -31.34 8.52 -7.04
C TYR A 149 -31.57 7.27 -7.92
N LYS A 150 -30.87 7.12 -9.06
CA LYS A 150 -31.03 5.94 -9.93
C LYS A 150 -30.28 4.72 -9.39
N VAL A 151 -29.03 4.91 -8.95
CA VAL A 151 -28.20 3.83 -8.39
C VAL A 151 -28.79 3.31 -7.08
N MET A 152 -29.24 4.19 -6.17
CA MET A 152 -29.86 3.78 -4.90
C MET A 152 -31.15 2.97 -5.07
N LYS A 153 -31.97 3.27 -6.10
CA LYS A 153 -33.19 2.48 -6.38
C LYS A 153 -32.86 1.05 -6.83
N SER A 154 -31.83 0.84 -7.64
CA SER A 154 -31.40 -0.51 -8.04
C SER A 154 -30.82 -1.29 -6.86
N VAL A 155 -30.01 -0.62 -6.02
CA VAL A 155 -29.40 -1.22 -4.83
C VAL A 155 -30.46 -1.66 -3.82
N ALA A 156 -31.51 -0.86 -3.61
CA ALA A 156 -32.60 -1.23 -2.70
C ALA A 156 -33.39 -2.45 -3.21
N ALA A 157 -33.60 -2.58 -4.52
CA ALA A 157 -34.30 -3.71 -5.12
C ALA A 157 -33.48 -5.01 -5.02
N GLU A 158 -32.20 -4.97 -5.41
CA GLU A 158 -31.30 -6.13 -5.33
C GLU A 158 -31.02 -6.56 -3.89
N SER A 159 -30.88 -5.58 -2.98
CA SER A 159 -30.70 -5.87 -1.54
C SER A 159 -31.91 -6.59 -0.97
N TYR A 160 -33.12 -6.25 -1.42
CA TYR A 160 -34.34 -6.90 -0.97
C TYR A 160 -34.49 -8.31 -1.52
N GLU A 161 -34.14 -8.57 -2.78
CA GLU A 161 -34.15 -9.93 -3.34
C GLU A 161 -33.19 -10.85 -2.61
N TYR A 162 -32.02 -10.34 -2.20
CA TYR A 162 -31.09 -11.09 -1.37
C TYR A 162 -31.58 -11.29 0.07
N TYR A 163 -32.23 -10.27 0.66
CA TYR A 163 -32.87 -10.38 1.97
C TYR A 163 -33.97 -11.45 1.97
N ASP A 164 -34.81 -11.47 0.95
CA ASP A 164 -35.87 -12.45 0.74
C ASP A 164 -35.30 -13.87 0.71
N LEU A 165 -34.26 -14.09 -0.11
CA LEU A 165 -33.56 -15.36 -0.22
C LEU A 165 -32.95 -15.82 1.12
N VAL A 166 -32.27 -14.92 1.84
CA VAL A 166 -31.58 -15.24 3.12
C VAL A 166 -32.58 -15.64 4.20
N GLU A 167 -33.68 -14.89 4.35
CA GLU A 167 -34.73 -15.21 5.33
C GLU A 167 -35.41 -16.54 4.98
N LEU A 168 -35.71 -16.78 3.70
CA LEU A 168 -36.21 -18.08 3.22
C LEU A 168 -35.28 -19.25 3.56
N THR A 169 -33.97 -19.10 3.34
CA THR A 169 -32.99 -20.13 3.73
C THR A 169 -32.84 -20.31 5.23
N ASN A 170 -33.09 -19.28 6.03
CA ASN A 170 -33.05 -19.35 7.49
C ASN A 170 -34.37 -19.85 8.11
N GLY A 171 -35.35 -20.21 7.28
CA GLY A 171 -36.67 -20.68 7.72
C GLY A 171 -37.56 -19.60 8.31
N THR A 172 -37.20 -18.32 8.13
CA THR A 172 -37.93 -17.16 8.61
C THR A 172 -38.71 -16.50 7.47
N LYS A 173 -39.88 -15.93 7.77
CA LYS A 173 -40.70 -15.27 6.75
C LYS A 173 -40.16 -13.85 6.52
N PRO A 174 -39.72 -13.50 5.30
CA PRO A 174 -39.26 -12.16 4.99
C PRO A 174 -40.39 -11.14 5.14
N MET A 175 -40.04 -9.93 5.55
CA MET A 175 -40.98 -8.80 5.57
C MET A 175 -41.44 -8.45 4.16
N ALA A 176 -42.68 -7.96 4.03
CA ALA A 176 -43.26 -7.58 2.74
C ALA A 176 -42.39 -6.56 1.98
N LYS A 177 -42.45 -6.60 0.63
CA LYS A 177 -41.71 -5.73 -0.29
C LYS A 177 -42.32 -4.32 -0.33
N ASN A 178 -42.29 -3.65 0.82
CA ASN A 178 -42.70 -2.28 1.03
C ASN A 178 -41.49 -1.43 1.45
N GLU A 179 -41.69 -0.13 1.65
CA GLU A 179 -40.61 0.81 1.96
C GLU A 179 -39.81 0.40 3.21
N ALA A 180 -40.48 -0.13 4.25
CA ALA A 180 -39.83 -0.59 5.47
C ALA A 180 -38.98 -1.85 5.23
N GLY A 181 -39.48 -2.82 4.45
CA GLY A 181 -38.74 -4.02 4.07
C GLY A 181 -37.52 -3.69 3.20
N MET A 182 -37.68 -2.81 2.22
CA MET A 182 -36.60 -2.33 1.35
C MET A 182 -35.53 -1.58 2.14
N LYS A 183 -35.93 -0.74 3.10
CA LYS A 183 -35.00 -0.01 3.97
C LYS A 183 -34.16 -0.97 4.82
N LYS A 184 -34.77 -1.95 5.49
CA LYS A 184 -34.02 -2.92 6.30
C LYS A 184 -33.10 -3.80 5.45
N ALA A 185 -33.56 -4.23 4.28
CA ALA A 185 -32.71 -4.96 3.33
C ALA A 185 -31.49 -4.12 2.90
N THR A 186 -31.69 -2.82 2.65
CA THR A 186 -30.61 -1.88 2.30
C THR A 186 -29.66 -1.64 3.49
N GLU A 187 -30.17 -1.57 4.72
CA GLU A 187 -29.33 -1.44 5.93
C GLU A 187 -28.46 -2.69 6.14
N MET A 188 -28.99 -3.88 5.88
CA MET A 188 -28.28 -5.15 6.08
C MET A 188 -27.30 -5.47 4.94
N PHE A 189 -27.70 -5.23 3.69
CA PHE A 189 -26.97 -5.73 2.51
C PHE A 189 -26.62 -4.65 1.49
N GLY A 190 -27.12 -3.42 1.65
CA GLY A 190 -26.94 -2.34 0.67
C GLY A 190 -25.49 -2.04 0.36
N ASN A 191 -24.61 -2.04 1.37
CA ASN A 191 -23.17 -1.84 1.16
C ASN A 191 -22.55 -2.92 0.25
N ARG A 192 -23.00 -4.17 0.37
CA ARG A 192 -22.46 -5.30 -0.42
C ARG A 192 -22.85 -5.19 -1.89
N PHE A 193 -24.10 -4.83 -2.17
CA PHE A 193 -24.57 -4.59 -3.54
C PHE A 193 -23.93 -3.34 -4.13
N LEU A 194 -23.76 -2.30 -3.32
CA LEU A 194 -23.07 -1.08 -3.74
C LEU A 194 -21.59 -1.35 -4.07
N GLU A 195 -20.91 -2.24 -3.34
CA GLU A 195 -19.55 -2.68 -3.68
C GLU A 195 -19.52 -3.53 -4.96
N ARG A 196 -20.47 -4.45 -5.15
CA ARG A 196 -20.59 -5.23 -6.39
C ARG A 196 -20.83 -4.37 -7.63
N HIS A 197 -21.72 -3.38 -7.53
CA HIS A 197 -21.99 -2.43 -8.61
C HIS A 197 -20.75 -1.61 -8.97
N LYS A 198 -19.94 -1.21 -7.98
CA LYS A 198 -18.65 -0.54 -8.25
C LYS A 198 -17.68 -1.43 -9.00
N VAL A 199 -17.56 -2.70 -8.59
CA VAL A 199 -16.70 -3.66 -9.27
C VAL A 199 -17.16 -3.88 -10.71
N GLN A 200 -18.47 -4.04 -10.94
CA GLN A 200 -19.02 -4.14 -12.31
C GLN A 200 -18.77 -2.88 -13.14
N PHE A 201 -18.95 -1.70 -12.55
CA PHE A 201 -18.69 -0.43 -13.23
C PHE A 201 -17.23 -0.31 -13.64
N ILE A 202 -16.28 -0.69 -12.76
CA ILE A 202 -14.83 -0.67 -13.04
C ILE A 202 -14.42 -1.80 -14.00
N GLY A 203 -15.15 -2.92 -14.01
CA GLY A 203 -14.90 -4.04 -14.92
C GLY A 203 -15.18 -3.72 -16.39
N ASP A 204 -15.94 -2.65 -16.66
CA ASP A 204 -16.12 -2.10 -18.00
C ASP A 204 -14.87 -1.29 -18.40
N GLY A 205 -14.26 -1.67 -19.52
CA GLY A 205 -12.98 -1.11 -19.98
C GLY A 205 -13.01 0.40 -20.19
N ASP A 206 -14.13 0.92 -20.69
CA ASP A 206 -14.28 2.37 -20.96
C ASP A 206 -14.37 3.15 -19.64
N ASN A 207 -15.13 2.65 -18.67
CA ASN A 207 -15.24 3.27 -17.35
C ASN A 207 -13.92 3.20 -16.57
N ARG A 208 -13.18 2.11 -16.71
CA ARG A 208 -11.82 1.97 -16.14
C ARG A 208 -10.89 3.05 -16.70
N GLN A 209 -10.90 3.25 -18.01
CA GLN A 209 -10.06 4.28 -18.66
C GLN A 209 -10.45 5.69 -18.18
N MET A 210 -11.74 6.01 -18.14
CA MET A 210 -12.23 7.29 -17.60
C MET A 210 -11.75 7.52 -16.15
N LEU A 211 -11.73 6.46 -15.33
CA LEU A 211 -11.26 6.53 -13.94
C LEU A 211 -9.77 6.86 -13.86
N VAL A 212 -8.97 6.22 -14.72
CA VAL A 212 -7.52 6.45 -14.82
C VAL A 212 -7.24 7.89 -15.24
N ASP A 213 -7.94 8.39 -16.26
CA ASP A 213 -7.77 9.75 -16.77
C ASP A 213 -8.13 10.80 -15.71
N TYR A 214 -9.28 10.63 -15.04
CA TYR A 214 -9.69 11.51 -13.95
C TYR A 214 -8.67 11.54 -12.80
N CYS A 215 -8.10 10.39 -12.45
CA CYS A 215 -7.10 10.32 -11.39
C CYS A 215 -5.76 10.94 -11.79
N ARG A 216 -5.35 10.78 -13.05
CA ARG A 216 -4.18 11.49 -13.60
C ARG A 216 -4.35 13.01 -13.47
N GLU A 217 -5.49 13.54 -13.91
CA GLU A 217 -5.80 14.97 -13.80
C GLU A 217 -5.80 15.46 -12.34
N ASN A 218 -6.38 14.67 -11.42
CA ASN A 218 -6.43 15.04 -10.02
C ASN A 218 -5.08 14.96 -9.32
N VAL A 219 -4.20 14.02 -9.66
CA VAL A 219 -2.82 14.02 -9.16
C VAL A 219 -2.12 15.32 -9.55
N VAL A 220 -2.25 15.74 -10.81
CA VAL A 220 -1.67 17.01 -11.30
C VAL A 220 -2.26 18.20 -10.52
N ARG A 221 -3.58 18.24 -10.35
CA ARG A 221 -4.27 19.30 -9.60
C ARG A 221 -3.83 19.37 -8.13
N LEU A 222 -3.83 18.25 -7.42
CA LEU A 222 -3.46 18.18 -6.01
C LEU A 222 -2.00 18.61 -5.79
N ARG A 223 -1.09 18.22 -6.70
CA ARG A 223 0.31 18.69 -6.66
C ARG A 223 0.41 20.20 -6.86
N ARG A 224 -0.36 20.79 -7.78
CA ARG A 224 -0.38 22.25 -8.01
C ARG A 224 -0.85 23.03 -6.78
N VAL A 225 -1.80 22.50 -6.02
CA VAL A 225 -2.35 23.13 -4.80
C VAL A 225 -1.47 22.85 -3.56
N GLY A 226 -0.36 22.11 -3.71
CA GLY A 226 0.56 21.79 -2.62
C GLY A 226 0.11 20.63 -1.73
N GLU A 227 -0.97 19.92 -2.07
CA GLU A 227 -1.46 18.76 -1.34
C GLU A 227 -0.68 17.48 -1.73
N LYS A 228 0.65 17.50 -1.55
CA LYS A 228 1.58 16.45 -1.99
C LYS A 228 1.18 15.05 -1.48
N TYR A 229 0.89 14.91 -0.18
CA TYR A 229 0.51 13.62 0.42
C TYR A 229 -0.73 12.99 -0.21
N LYS A 230 -1.75 13.79 -0.55
CA LYS A 230 -2.96 13.29 -1.20
C LYS A 230 -2.68 12.90 -2.65
N ALA A 231 -1.85 13.68 -3.34
CA ALA A 231 -1.42 13.35 -4.69
C ALA A 231 -0.60 12.06 -4.75
N ASP A 232 0.34 11.86 -3.81
CA ASP A 232 1.16 10.64 -3.74
C ASP A 232 0.32 9.41 -3.37
N SER A 233 -0.66 9.58 -2.47
CA SER A 233 -1.62 8.52 -2.15
C SER A 233 -2.47 8.13 -3.36
N LEU A 234 -3.00 9.11 -4.09
CA LEU A 234 -3.81 8.90 -5.29
C LEU A 234 -2.98 8.28 -6.43
N TRP A 235 -1.75 8.74 -6.61
CA TRP A 235 -0.79 8.17 -7.58
C TRP A 235 -0.45 6.72 -7.25
N SER A 236 -0.16 6.41 -5.99
CA SER A 236 0.12 5.04 -5.55
C SER A 236 -1.06 4.10 -5.80
N LEU A 237 -2.29 4.60 -5.67
CA LEU A 237 -3.49 3.82 -5.97
C LEU A 237 -3.66 3.62 -7.48
N LEU A 238 -3.37 4.64 -8.30
CA LEU A 238 -3.41 4.57 -9.76
C LEU A 238 -2.43 3.51 -10.30
N VAL A 239 -1.18 3.51 -9.81
CA VAL A 239 -0.17 2.51 -10.18
C VAL A 239 -0.61 1.10 -9.79
N ALA A 240 -1.26 0.95 -8.63
CA ALA A 240 -1.77 -0.35 -8.19
C ALA A 240 -2.94 -0.86 -9.06
N CYS A 241 -3.71 0.02 -9.71
CA CYS A 241 -4.89 -0.35 -10.50
C CYS A 241 -4.62 -0.47 -12.00
N ALA A 242 -3.61 0.19 -12.55
CA ALA A 242 -3.35 0.24 -14.00
C ALA A 242 -1.98 -0.34 -14.40
N GLY A 243 -1.19 -0.80 -13.41
CA GLY A 243 0.10 -1.45 -13.64
C GLY A 243 1.23 -0.48 -14.00
N GLU A 244 2.40 -1.06 -14.30
CA GLU A 244 3.65 -0.34 -14.61
C GLU A 244 3.55 0.56 -15.84
N GLN A 245 2.62 0.31 -16.76
CA GLN A 245 2.45 1.12 -17.98
C GLN A 245 2.10 2.59 -17.68
N VAL A 246 1.57 2.88 -16.50
CA VAL A 246 1.28 4.27 -16.09
C VAL A 246 2.52 5.00 -15.54
N MET A 247 3.59 4.27 -15.21
CA MET A 247 4.85 4.84 -14.74
C MET A 247 5.63 5.54 -15.86
N ASP A 248 5.53 5.06 -17.10
CA ASP A 248 6.22 5.63 -18.26
C ASP A 248 5.69 7.01 -18.68
N GLU A 249 4.43 7.30 -18.35
CA GLU A 249 3.75 8.57 -18.63
C GLU A 249 3.70 9.50 -17.42
N ALA A 250 4.42 9.17 -16.34
CA ALA A 250 4.49 10.02 -15.16
C ALA A 250 4.87 11.45 -15.59
N PRO A 251 4.06 12.47 -15.23
CA PRO A 251 4.39 13.84 -15.56
C PRO A 251 5.78 14.15 -15.01
N LYS A 252 6.76 14.36 -15.90
CA LYS A 252 8.17 14.65 -15.58
C LYS A 252 8.27 16.04 -14.95
N PHE A 253 7.79 16.17 -13.72
CA PHE A 253 8.02 17.36 -12.92
C PHE A 253 9.42 17.25 -12.33
N ARG A 254 10.32 18.12 -12.79
CA ARG A 254 11.62 18.30 -12.15
C ARG A 254 11.35 18.64 -10.68
N PHE A 255 11.74 17.73 -9.79
CA PHE A 255 11.84 18.04 -8.38
C PHE A 255 12.79 19.23 -8.24
N GLY A 256 12.24 20.40 -7.88
CA GLY A 256 13.04 21.39 -7.17
C GLY A 256 13.43 20.72 -5.87
N VAL A 257 14.68 20.28 -5.78
CA VAL A 257 15.34 19.92 -4.53
C VAL A 257 15.21 21.16 -3.64
N GLY A 258 14.28 21.10 -2.70
CA GLY A 258 13.98 22.17 -1.76
C GLY A 258 14.30 21.67 -0.37
N ASP A 259 15.54 21.92 0.02
CA ASP A 259 16.11 22.01 1.36
C ASP A 259 15.43 21.19 2.47
N GLU A 260 16.04 20.05 2.76
CA GLU A 260 16.15 19.56 4.13
C GLU A 260 16.95 20.61 4.92
N VAL A 261 16.25 21.53 5.58
CA VAL A 261 16.87 22.33 6.64
C VAL A 261 16.98 21.41 7.84
N ASP A 262 18.19 20.91 8.07
CA ASP A 262 18.64 20.37 9.34
C ASP A 262 18.33 21.40 10.44
N SER A 263 17.43 21.04 11.35
CA SER A 263 17.28 21.77 12.61
C SER A 263 17.68 20.83 13.73
N ASP A 264 18.97 20.86 14.02
CA ASP A 264 19.57 20.36 15.24
C ASP A 264 18.85 20.90 16.48
N GLY A 265 18.76 20.04 17.49
CA GLY A 265 18.10 20.33 18.75
C GLY A 265 18.82 21.43 19.54
N ASN A 266 18.03 22.37 20.04
CA ASN A 266 18.30 23.01 21.31
C ASN A 266 16.97 23.26 22.04
N SER A 267 16.69 22.44 23.05
CA SER A 267 15.57 22.62 23.96
C SER A 267 15.96 23.61 25.05
N GLU A 268 15.70 24.89 24.81
CA GLU A 268 15.61 25.91 25.87
C GLU A 268 14.14 26.09 26.29
N GLU A 269 13.90 25.93 27.59
CA GLU A 269 12.62 26.15 28.25
C GLU A 269 12.18 27.62 28.15
N VAL A 270 10.98 27.90 27.64
CA VAL A 270 10.29 29.20 27.78
C VAL A 270 8.77 28.92 27.86
N PRO A 271 7.94 29.77 28.50
CA PRO A 271 7.09 29.36 29.61
C PRO A 271 5.62 29.24 29.20
N LYS A 272 4.87 28.48 30.00
CA LYS A 272 3.41 28.36 29.90
C LYS A 272 2.73 29.74 30.06
N GLY A 273 1.97 30.14 29.05
CA GLY A 273 0.79 30.98 29.28
C GLY A 273 0.49 32.02 28.21
N THR A 274 -0.45 31.73 27.32
CA THR A 274 -1.47 32.74 26.93
C THR A 274 -2.70 32.04 26.36
N LYS A 275 -3.87 32.31 26.95
CA LYS A 275 -5.17 31.78 26.55
C LYS A 275 -5.59 32.36 25.19
N PRO A 276 -6.32 31.61 24.35
CA PRO A 276 -6.81 32.14 23.07
C PRO A 276 -7.89 33.21 23.26
N ARG A 277 -7.67 34.36 22.60
CA ARG A 277 -8.61 35.50 22.52
C ARG A 277 -9.89 35.10 21.77
N ARG A 278 -11.04 35.31 22.42
CA ARG A 278 -12.38 35.27 21.81
C ARG A 278 -12.49 36.34 20.70
N PHE A 279 -12.88 35.92 19.50
CA PHE A 279 -13.32 36.83 18.44
C PHE A 279 -14.69 37.44 18.80
N VAL A 280 -14.75 38.77 18.88
CA VAL A 280 -15.98 39.55 19.04
C VAL A 280 -16.54 39.85 17.63
N LYS A 281 -17.78 39.41 17.37
CA LYS A 281 -18.55 39.77 16.17
C LYS A 281 -18.80 41.29 16.16
N ARG A 282 -18.29 42.02 15.17
CA ARG A 282 -18.72 43.40 14.87
C ARG A 282 -20.08 43.35 14.16
N LYS A 283 -21.08 44.04 14.72
CA LYS A 283 -22.32 44.42 14.06
C LYS A 283 -22.02 45.46 12.97
N GLN A 284 -22.60 45.30 11.79
CA GLN A 284 -22.70 46.38 10.81
C GLN A 284 -23.79 47.37 11.25
N PRO A 285 -23.58 48.69 11.13
CA PRO A 285 -24.64 49.67 11.29
C PRO A 285 -25.51 49.78 10.04
N ALA A 286 -26.73 50.27 10.28
CA ALA A 286 -27.92 50.32 9.43
C ALA A 286 -27.75 50.96 8.05
#